data_AF-A0A1J5PWX9-F1
#
_entry.id   AF-A0A1J5PWX9-F1
#
_cell.length_a   1.000
_cell.length_b   1.000
_cell.length_c   1.000
_cell.angle_alpha   90.00
_cell.angle_beta   90.00
_cell.angle_gamma   90.00
#
_symmetry.space_group_name_H-M   'P 1'
#
loop_
_entity.id
_entity.type
_entity.pdbx_description
1 polymer ?
#
loop_
_entity_poly.entity_id
_entity_poly.type
_entity_poly.pdbx_seq_one_letter_code
_entity_poly.pdbx_strand_id
1 'polypeptide(L)' 'MQTGAQVLTRAQVMPGIAEMIHDIQVEATFPDGTKLVTVHEPIR' A
#
# COMPACT_ATOMS: atom_id res chain seq x y z
N MET A 1 -1.17 -10.84 -0.94
CA MET A 1 -1.44 -9.45 -0.50
C MET A 1 -1.80 -8.58 -1.70
N GLN A 2 -2.92 -8.87 -2.36
CA GLN A 2 -3.26 -8.22 -3.64
C GLN A 2 -4.22 -7.03 -3.46
N THR A 3 -5.01 -7.03 -2.38
CA THR A 3 -6.01 -6.00 -2.08
C THR A 3 -5.42 -4.68 -1.58
N GLY A 4 -4.23 -4.70 -0.98
CA GLY A 4 -3.57 -3.48 -0.47
C GLY A 4 -3.33 -2.42 -1.56
N ALA A 5 -3.04 -2.86 -2.79
CA ALA A 5 -2.84 -2.00 -3.95
C ALA A 5 -4.14 -1.66 -4.71
N GLN A 6 -5.30 -1.86 -4.08
CA GLN A 6 -6.62 -1.61 -4.68
C GLN A 6 -7.50 -0.68 -3.83
N VAL A 7 -6.94 -0.14 -2.73
CA VAL A 7 -7.67 0.70 -1.78
C VAL A 7 -7.85 2.12 -2.31
N LEU A 8 -6.83 2.66 -2.97
CA LEU A 8 -6.86 3.98 -3.58
C LEU A 8 -6.54 3.89 -5.06
N THR A 9 -7.25 4.71 -5.83
CA THR A 9 -7.01 4.94 -7.23
C THR A 9 -6.36 6.30 -7.47
N ARG A 10 -5.73 6.48 -8.63
CA ARG A 10 -5.11 7.77 -9.05
C ARG A 10 -6.06 8.96 -8.98
N ALA A 11 -7.37 8.74 -9.17
CA ALA A 11 -8.39 9.79 -9.11
C ALA A 11 -8.70 10.27 -7.68
N GLN A 12 -8.29 9.52 -6.65
CA GLN A 12 -8.58 9.82 -5.24
C GLN A 12 -7.44 10.56 -4.53
N VAL A 13 -6.37 10.91 -5.26
CA VAL A 13 -5.19 11.59 -4.73
C VAL A 13 -4.85 12.83 -5.56
N MET A 14 -4.03 13.72 -4.99
CA MET A 14 -3.53 14.89 -5.73
C MET A 14 -2.59 14.45 -6.87
N PRO A 15 -2.48 15.23 -7.97
CA PRO A 15 -1.55 14.94 -9.06
C PRO A 15 -0.12 14.74 -8.54
N GLY A 16 0.57 13.72 -9.06
CA GLY A 16 1.95 13.39 -8.67
C GLY A 16 2.07 12.47 -7.44
N ILE A 17 1.02 12.30 -6.62
CA ILE A 17 1.10 11.49 -5.40
C ILE A 17 1.30 10.01 -5.72
N ALA A 18 0.64 9.48 -6.75
CA ALA A 18 0.76 8.07 -7.13
C ALA A 18 2.18 7.72 -7.60
N GLU A 19 2.88 8.68 -8.23
CA GLU A 19 4.26 8.53 -8.68
C GLU A 19 5.27 8.66 -7.54
N MET A 20 4.94 9.36 -6.46
CA MET A 20 5.85 9.55 -5.33
C MET A 20 5.88 8.37 -4.36
N ILE A 21 4.82 7.55 -4.31
CA ILE A 21 4.67 6.46 -3.34
C ILE A 21 4.78 5.12 -4.05
N HIS A 22 6.00 4.59 -4.13
CA HIS A 22 6.26 3.28 -4.74
C HIS A 22 5.92 2.12 -3.80
N ASP A 23 6.22 2.28 -2.52
CA ASP A 23 6.05 1.24 -1.51
C ASP A 23 5.44 1.82 -0.24
N ILE A 24 4.55 1.05 0.38
CA ILE A 24 4.11 1.27 1.76
C ILE A 24 4.51 0.06 2.59
N GLN A 25 5.20 0.31 3.70
CA GLN A 25 5.59 -0.72 4.65
C GLN A 25 4.87 -0.51 5.98
N VAL A 26 4.33 -1.59 6.54
CA VAL A 26 3.64 -1.57 7.84
C VAL A 26 3.88 -2.87 8.57
N GLU A 27 4.10 -2.79 9.88
CA GLU A 27 4.06 -3.97 10.74
C GLU A 27 2.62 -4.24 11.17
N ALA A 28 2.15 -5.46 10.92
CA ALA A 28 0.83 -5.89 11.33
C ALA A 28 0.93 -7.19 12.14
N THR A 29 0.10 -7.29 13.17
CA THR A 29 -0.03 -8.52 13.96
C THR A 29 -0.97 -9.48 13.26
N PHE A 30 -0.45 -10.64 12.87
CA PHE A 30 -1.22 -11.77 12.35
C PHE A 30 -1.38 -12.83 13.44
N PRO A 31 -2.30 -13.81 13.29
CA PRO A 31 -2.45 -14.90 14.26
C PRO A 31 -1.17 -15.69 14.54
N ASP A 32 -0.20 -15.65 13.62
CA ASP A 32 1.10 -16.32 13.73
C ASP A 32 2.27 -15.36 14.06
N GLY A 33 1.97 -14.12 14.46
CA GLY A 33 2.94 -13.14 14.93
C GLY A 33 2.97 -11.84 14.14
N THR A 34 3.85 -10.92 14.54
CA THR A 34 4.05 -9.64 13.85
C THR A 34 4.87 -9.85 12.58
N LYS A 35 4.40 -9.26 11.48
CA LYS A 35 5.07 -9.33 10.19
C LYS A 35 5.17 -7.96 9.56
N LEU A 36 6.32 -7.67 8.95
CA LEU A 36 6.48 -6.53 8.05
C LEU A 36 5.77 -6.85 6.72
N VAL A 37 4.79 -6.03 6.39
CA VAL A 37 4.04 -6.09 5.14
C VAL A 37 4.52 -4.97 4.24
N THR A 38 4.86 -5.30 3.00
CA THR A 38 5.17 -4.33 1.95
C THR A 38 4.08 -4.39 0.88
N VAL A 39 3.52 -3.24 0.53
CA VAL A 39 2.59 -3.07 -0.59
C VAL A 39 3.29 -2.28 -1.67
N HIS A 40 3.62 -2.95 -2.76
CA HIS A 40 4.20 -2.34 -3.95
C HIS A 40 3.10 -1.70 -4.80
N GLU A 41 3.39 -0.52 -5.33
CA GLU A 41 2.49 0.30 -6.16
C GLU A 41 1.09 0.43 -5.55
N PRO A 42 0.98 1.02 -4.34
CA PRO A 42 -0.24 0.99 -3.55
C PRO A 42 -1.41 1.80 -4.13
N ILE A 43 -1.15 2.69 -5.10
CA ILE A 43 -2.13 3.57 -5.73
C ILE A 43 -2.19 3.26 -7.23
N ARG A 44 -3.35 2.80 -7.73
CA ARG A 44 -3.53 2.35 -9.13
C ARG A 44 -4.38 3.26 -10.00
#